data_AF-A0A930U644-F1
#
_entry.id   AF-A0A930U644-F1
#
_cell.length_a   1.000
_cell.length_b   1.000
_cell.length_c   1.000
_cell.angle_alpha   90.00
_cell.angle_beta   90.00
_cell.angle_gamma   90.00
#
_symmetry.space_group_name_H-M   'P 1'
#
loop_
_entity.id
_entity.type
_entity.pdbx_description
1 polymer ?
#
loop_
_entity_poly.entity_id
_entity_poly.type
_entity_poly.pdbx_seq_one_letter_code
_entity_poly.pdbx_strand_id
1 'polypeptide(L)'
;MILGNALTGAALVLNQLLASLAAGRHQIETLLAHGATRWEASQSFFRGAVQTALTPTLNSMAVMGLVSLPGMMTGQILAGSAPTLAVRYQMVIMLSIGSATALTVLVLAGWVIQRLFDPEHRLRLDKLEATEVR
;
A
#
# COMPACT_ATOMS: atom_id res chain seq x y z
N MET A 1 -6.28 -9.72 12.33
CA MET A 1 -6.95 -8.85 11.34
C MET A 1 -6.08 -7.68 10.91
N ILE A 2 -5.55 -6.87 11.84
CA ILE A 2 -4.69 -5.70 11.51
C ILE A 2 -3.43 -6.10 10.74
N LEU A 3 -2.60 -6.98 11.32
CA LEU A 3 -1.38 -7.49 10.69
C LEU A 3 -1.62 -8.11 9.31
N GLY A 4 -2.69 -8.91 9.16
CA GLY A 4 -3.04 -9.54 7.88
C GLY A 4 -3.32 -8.50 6.79
N ASN A 5 -4.12 -7.47 7.09
CA ASN A 5 -4.41 -6.40 6.13
C ASN A 5 -3.16 -5.57 5.81
N ALA A 6 -2.31 -5.30 6.80
CA ALA A 6 -1.05 -4.59 6.58
C ALA A 6 -0.09 -5.41 5.69
N LEU A 7 -0.01 -6.73 5.89
CA LEU A 7 0.77 -7.64 5.03
C LEU A 7 0.22 -7.69 3.60
N THR A 8 -1.09 -7.73 3.41
CA THR A 8 -1.70 -7.64 2.07
C THR A 8 -1.36 -6.32 1.40
N GLY A 9 -1.47 -5.19 2.12
CA GLY A 9 -1.07 -3.88 1.62
C GLY A 9 0.42 -3.81 1.26
N ALA A 10 1.29 -4.40 2.09
CA ALA A 10 2.72 -4.51 1.84
C ALA A 10 3.03 -5.28 0.56
N ALA A 11 2.42 -6.45 0.37
CA ALA A 11 2.61 -7.25 -0.84
C ALA A 11 2.12 -6.50 -2.09
N LEU A 12 0.95 -5.85 -2.00
CA LEU A 12 0.35 -5.14 -3.11
C LEU A 12 1.19 -3.92 -3.53
N VAL A 13 1.66 -3.11 -2.56
CA VAL A 13 2.51 -1.96 -2.87
C VAL A 13 3.84 -2.39 -3.46
N LEU A 14 4.45 -3.46 -2.93
CA LEU A 14 5.74 -3.93 -3.41
C LEU A 14 5.63 -4.43 -4.85
N ASN A 15 4.67 -5.31 -5.12
CA ASN A 15 4.45 -5.87 -6.45
C ASN A 15 4.11 -4.77 -7.46
N GLN A 16 3.19 -3.86 -7.10
CA GLN A 16 2.80 -2.78 -8.01
C GLN A 16 3.98 -1.83 -8.27
N LEU A 17 4.72 -1.44 -7.23
CA LEU A 17 5.82 -0.48 -7.37
C LEU A 17 6.97 -1.08 -8.19
N LEU A 18 7.37 -2.32 -7.92
CA LEU A 18 8.43 -3.00 -8.67
C LEU A 18 8.04 -3.19 -10.14
N ALA A 19 6.82 -3.69 -10.41
CA ALA A 19 6.33 -3.87 -11.77
C ALA A 19 6.23 -2.53 -12.52
N SER A 20 5.74 -1.48 -11.86
CA SER A 20 5.59 -0.16 -12.50
C SER A 20 6.94 0.51 -12.77
N LEU A 21 7.92 0.36 -11.87
CA LEU A 21 9.28 0.86 -12.08
C LEU A 21 10.00 0.09 -13.21
N ALA A 22 9.83 -1.23 -13.27
CA ALA A 22 10.40 -2.06 -14.33
C ALA A 22 9.81 -1.69 -15.70
N ALA A 23 8.49 -1.55 -15.80
CA ALA A 23 7.82 -1.11 -17.04
C ALA A 23 8.16 0.34 -17.40
N GLY A 24 8.30 1.21 -16.41
CA GLY A 24 8.60 2.64 -16.56
C GLY A 24 10.07 2.99 -16.73
N ARG A 25 10.98 2.01 -16.85
CA ARG A 25 12.44 2.24 -16.83
C ARG A 25 12.91 3.34 -17.78
N HIS A 26 12.40 3.33 -19.02
CA HIS A 26 12.84 4.25 -20.05
C HIS A 26 12.40 5.69 -19.76
N GLN A 27 11.21 5.85 -19.18
CA GLN A 27 10.70 7.14 -18.75
C GLN A 27 11.53 7.68 -17.58
N ILE A 28 11.89 6.83 -16.62
CA ILE A 28 12.74 7.19 -15.48
C ILE A 28 14.12 7.65 -15.98
N GLU A 29 14.76 6.89 -16.87
CA GLU A 29 16.07 7.24 -17.45
C GLU A 29 16.02 8.55 -18.23
N THR A 30 14.95 8.80 -18.98
CA THR A 30 14.76 10.05 -19.73
C THR A 30 14.66 11.25 -18.78
N LEU A 31 13.89 11.13 -17.69
CA LEU A 31 13.77 12.18 -16.69
C LEU A 31 15.11 12.44 -15.99
N LEU A 32 15.84 11.38 -15.62
CA LEU A 32 17.17 11.50 -15.02
C LEU A 32 18.18 12.15 -15.99
N ALA A 33 18.13 11.82 -17.28
CA ALA A 33 18.96 12.45 -18.31
C ALA A 33 18.65 13.94 -18.50
N HIS A 34 17.41 14.37 -18.23
CA HIS A 34 17.01 15.77 -18.16
C HIS A 34 17.33 16.45 -16.82
N GLY A 35 18.03 15.77 -15.91
CA GLY A 35 18.46 16.32 -14.62
C GLY A 35 17.43 16.22 -13.50
N ALA A 36 16.34 15.46 -13.69
CA ALA A 36 15.40 15.20 -12.61
C ALA A 36 16.07 14.43 -11.47
N THR A 37 15.68 14.70 -10.24
CA THR A 37 16.12 13.93 -9.07
C THR A 37 15.44 12.56 -9.05
N ARG A 38 16.05 11.60 -8.32
CA ARG A 38 15.44 10.27 -8.08
C ARG A 38 14.01 10.35 -7.56
N TRP A 39 13.67 11.38 -6.78
CA TRP A 39 12.33 11.53 -6.21
C TRP A 39 11.34 12.00 -7.28
N GLU A 40 11.70 13.00 -8.07
CA GLU A 40 10.88 13.50 -9.17
C GLU A 40 10.65 12.42 -10.23
N ALA A 41 11.68 11.65 -10.58
CA ALA A 41 11.58 10.57 -11.57
C ALA A 41 10.70 9.39 -11.09
N SER A 42 10.59 9.17 -9.77
CA SER A 42 9.83 8.04 -9.19
C SER A 42 8.46 8.42 -8.61
N GLN A 43 8.13 9.71 -8.52
CA GLN A 43 6.96 10.20 -7.81
C GLN A 43 5.63 9.67 -8.36
N SER A 44 5.49 9.58 -9.69
CA SER A 44 4.28 9.06 -10.34
C SER A 44 4.06 7.58 -10.00
N PHE A 45 5.12 6.78 -10.08
CA PHE A 45 5.12 5.35 -9.76
C PHE A 45 4.84 5.10 -8.28
N PHE A 46 5.46 5.89 -7.39
CA PHE A 46 5.18 5.86 -5.94
C PHE A 46 3.71 6.11 -5.66
N ARG A 47 3.16 7.21 -6.18
CA ARG A 47 1.77 7.60 -5.95
C ARG A 47 0.80 6.54 -6.48
N GLY A 48 1.05 6.02 -7.68
CA GLY A 48 0.26 4.95 -8.28
C GLY A 48 0.26 3.68 -7.41
N ALA A 49 1.44 3.22 -6.98
CA ALA A 49 1.55 2.02 -6.16
C ALA A 49 0.86 2.16 -4.80
N VAL A 50 1.04 3.30 -4.12
CA VAL A 50 0.38 3.58 -2.84
C VAL A 50 -1.15 3.63 -3.01
N GLN A 51 -1.64 4.29 -4.05
CA GLN A 51 -3.08 4.37 -4.32
C GLN A 51 -3.68 2.99 -4.58
N THR A 52 -3.04 2.18 -5.44
CA THR A 52 -3.46 0.80 -5.70
C THR A 52 -3.46 -0.03 -4.42
N ALA A 53 -2.44 0.10 -3.58
CA ALA A 53 -2.31 -0.67 -2.34
C ALA A 53 -3.38 -0.32 -1.28
N LEU A 54 -3.80 0.93 -1.20
CA LEU A 54 -4.78 1.40 -0.20
C LEU A 54 -6.24 1.30 -0.66
N THR A 55 -6.49 1.20 -1.95
CA THR A 55 -7.84 1.13 -2.53
C THR A 55 -8.72 0.03 -1.90
N PRO A 56 -8.26 -1.22 -1.69
CA PRO A 56 -9.08 -2.26 -1.10
C PRO A 56 -9.53 -1.94 0.35
N THR A 57 -8.63 -1.37 1.14
CA THR A 57 -8.91 -0.97 2.53
C THR A 57 -9.92 0.17 2.57
N LEU A 58 -9.74 1.20 1.73
CA LEU A 58 -10.66 2.33 1.64
C LEU A 58 -12.05 1.92 1.14
N ASN A 59 -12.11 1.08 0.11
CA ASN A 59 -13.38 0.56 -0.41
C ASN A 59 -14.13 -0.25 0.65
N SER A 60 -13.43 -1.09 1.40
CA SER A 60 -14.02 -1.86 2.50
C SER A 60 -14.57 -0.97 3.62
N MET A 61 -13.86 0.12 3.94
CA MET A 61 -14.31 1.11 4.94
C MET A 61 -15.52 1.90 4.45
N ALA A 62 -15.56 2.31 3.18
CA ALA A 62 -16.63 3.13 2.62
C ALA A 62 -17.98 2.40 2.56
N VAL A 63 -17.95 1.09 2.34
CA VAL A 63 -19.14 0.25 2.18
C VAL A 63 -19.66 -0.27 3.53
N MET A 64 -18.81 -0.28 4.55
CA MET A 64 -19.15 -0.74 5.90
C MET A 64 -20.31 0.06 6.51
N GLY A 65 -21.28 -0.65 7.09
CA GLY A 65 -22.40 -0.05 7.80
C GLY A 65 -23.53 0.42 6.88
N LEU A 66 -23.27 0.58 5.58
CA LEU A 66 -24.29 0.87 4.57
C LEU A 66 -24.76 -0.40 3.87
N VAL A 67 -23.83 -1.22 3.36
CA VAL A 67 -24.16 -2.42 2.59
C VAL A 67 -23.84 -3.69 3.37
N SER A 68 -22.81 -3.67 4.21
CA SER A 68 -22.38 -4.83 4.98
C SER A 68 -22.09 -4.50 6.44
N LEU A 69 -22.57 -5.36 7.32
CA LEU A 69 -22.17 -5.39 8.73
C LEU A 69 -21.00 -6.37 8.89
N PRO A 70 -19.83 -5.93 9.39
CA PRO A 70 -18.68 -6.80 9.56
C PRO A 70 -18.98 -8.02 10.42
N GLY A 71 -18.41 -9.18 10.08
CA GLY A 71 -18.72 -10.44 10.77
C GLY A 71 -18.48 -10.41 12.28
N MET A 72 -17.44 -9.71 12.74
CA MET A 72 -17.21 -9.53 14.19
C MET A 72 -18.32 -8.70 14.83
N MET A 73 -18.72 -7.59 14.20
CA MET A 73 -19.78 -6.72 14.71
C MET A 73 -21.13 -7.45 14.77
N THR A 74 -21.49 -8.18 13.71
CA THR A 74 -22.70 -9.01 13.68
C THR A 74 -22.64 -10.12 14.73
N GLY A 75 -21.49 -10.79 14.89
CA GLY A 75 -21.29 -11.81 15.91
C GLY A 75 -21.46 -11.27 17.33
N GLN A 76 -20.95 -10.07 17.62
CA GLN A 76 -21.15 -9.39 18.89
C GLN A 76 -22.63 -9.07 19.13
N ILE A 77 -23.35 -8.58 18.12
CA ILE A 77 -24.78 -8.28 18.24
C ILE A 77 -25.58 -9.57 18.51
N LEU A 78 -25.30 -10.65 17.77
CA LEU A 78 -25.95 -11.95 17.97
C LEU A 78 -25.64 -12.58 19.34
N ALA A 79 -24.47 -12.30 19.90
CA ALA A 79 -24.08 -12.72 21.25
C ALA A 79 -24.73 -11.88 22.37
N GLY A 80 -25.62 -10.93 22.05
CA GLY A 80 -26.35 -10.13 23.03
C GLY A 80 -25.68 -8.83 23.45
N SER A 81 -24.60 -8.41 22.79
CA SER A 81 -24.01 -7.09 23.05
C SER A 81 -24.87 -5.96 22.50
N ALA A 82 -24.81 -4.79 23.14
CA ALA A 82 -25.52 -3.62 22.67
C ALA A 82 -25.00 -3.20 21.27
N PRO A 83 -25.87 -3.02 20.25
CA PRO A 83 -25.44 -2.65 18.89
C PRO A 83 -24.61 -1.37 18.84
N THR A 84 -24.93 -0.40 19.69
CA THR A 84 -24.18 0.86 19.81
C THR A 84 -22.73 0.64 20.23
N LEU A 85 -22.47 -0.36 21.07
CA LEU A 85 -21.13 -0.72 21.52
C LEU A 85 -20.36 -1.45 20.41
N ALA A 86 -20.99 -2.42 19.75
CA ALA A 86 -20.39 -3.17 18.65
C ALA A 86 -19.93 -2.25 17.50
N VAL A 87 -20.77 -1.27 17.12
CA VAL A 87 -20.42 -0.27 16.09
C VAL A 87 -19.21 0.57 16.51
N ARG A 88 -19.15 1.03 17.77
CA ARG A 88 -18.02 1.85 18.26
C ARG A 88 -16.71 1.08 18.23
N TYR A 89 -16.69 -0.17 18.67
CA TYR A 89 -15.51 -1.02 18.56
C TYR A 89 -15.10 -1.23 17.10
N GLN A 90 -16.07 -1.48 16.23
CA GLN A 90 -15.80 -1.74 14.82
C GLN A 90 -15.19 -0.52 14.10
N MET A 91 -15.61 0.71 14.45
CA MET A 91 -14.98 1.94 13.96
C MET A 91 -13.51 2.04 14.37
N VAL A 92 -13.19 1.78 15.63
CA VAL A 92 -11.79 1.81 16.14
C VAL A 92 -10.93 0.78 15.39
N ILE A 93 -11.46 -0.42 15.17
CA ILE A 93 -10.75 -1.48 14.46
C ILE A 93 -10.48 -1.10 13.00
N MET A 94 -11.46 -0.51 12.30
CA MET A 94 -11.26 -0.08 10.93
C MET A 94 -10.25 1.05 10.79
N LEU A 95 -10.29 2.02 11.70
CA LEU A 95 -9.27 3.06 11.76
C LEU A 95 -7.88 2.47 12.03
N SER A 96 -7.79 1.50 12.94
CA SER A 96 -6.52 0.82 13.25
C SER A 96 -5.97 0.03 12.07
N ILE A 97 -6.83 -0.63 11.29
CA ILE A 97 -6.45 -1.31 10.05
C ILE A 97 -5.99 -0.29 9.01
N GLY A 98 -6.78 0.75 8.78
CA GLY A 98 -6.47 1.80 7.82
C GLY A 98 -5.13 2.47 8.12
N SER A 99 -4.89 2.85 9.39
CA SER A 99 -3.64 3.49 9.81
C SER A 99 -2.45 2.55 9.70
N ALA A 100 -2.58 1.30 10.15
CA ALA A 100 -1.49 0.32 10.06
C ALA A 100 -1.12 0.04 8.61
N THR A 101 -2.10 -0.23 7.75
CA THR A 101 -1.87 -0.48 6.31
C THR A 101 -1.28 0.75 5.63
N ALA A 102 -1.78 1.96 5.90
CA ALA A 102 -1.25 3.20 5.34
C ALA A 102 0.21 3.43 5.72
N LEU A 103 0.56 3.26 7.00
CA LEU A 103 1.94 3.41 7.47
C LEU A 103 2.85 2.36 6.82
N THR A 104 2.43 1.09 6.79
CA THR A 104 3.19 0.02 6.15
C THR A 104 3.44 0.30 4.67
N VAL A 105 2.39 0.69 3.93
CA VAL A 105 2.47 0.99 2.49
C VAL A 105 3.42 2.17 2.22
N LEU A 106 3.28 3.28 2.95
CA LEU A 106 4.10 4.47 2.75
C LEU A 106 5.58 4.23 3.10
N VAL A 107 5.84 3.58 4.25
CA VAL A 107 7.20 3.29 4.70
C VAL A 107 7.88 2.33 3.73
N LEU A 108 7.20 1.25 3.32
CA LEU A 108 7.77 0.28 2.39
C LEU A 108 8.03 0.89 1.02
N ALA A 109 7.07 1.62 0.46
CA ALA A 109 7.25 2.26 -0.84
C ALA A 109 8.41 3.26 -0.83
N GLY A 110 8.54 4.05 0.24
CA GLY A 110 9.65 4.99 0.40
C GLY A 110 10.98 4.26 0.54
N TRP A 111 11.02 3.18 1.32
CA TRP A 111 12.21 2.37 1.53
C TRP A 111 12.68 1.67 0.25
N VAL A 112 11.75 1.15 -0.56
CA VAL A 112 12.05 0.54 -1.86
C VAL A 112 12.68 1.56 -2.80
N ILE A 113 12.13 2.77 -2.92
CA ILE A 113 12.71 3.82 -3.76
C ILE A 113 14.11 4.19 -3.29
N GLN A 114 14.34 4.35 -1.99
CA GLN A 114 15.68 4.63 -1.47
C GLN A 114 16.68 3.49 -1.72
N ARG A 115 16.22 2.24 -1.78
CA ARG A 115 17.08 1.07 -1.97
C ARG A 115 17.37 0.73 -3.43
N LEU A 116 16.45 1.09 -4.34
CA LEU A 116 16.54 0.80 -5.77
C LEU A 116 17.31 1.88 -6.55
N PHE A 117 17.34 3.11 -6.06
CA PHE A 117 18.15 4.20 -6.61
C PHE A 117 19.46 4.37 -5.81
N ASP A 118 20.61 4.33 -6.48
CA ASP A 118 21.91 4.57 -5.83
C ASP A 118 22.10 6.07 -5.46
N PRO A 119 23.10 6.44 -4.63
CA PRO A 119 23.47 7.84 -4.37
C PRO A 119 23.79 8.64 -5.64
N GLU A 120 24.21 7.96 -6.71
CA GLU A 120 24.46 8.54 -8.03
C GLU A 120 23.20 8.65 -8.92
N HIS A 121 22.01 8.52 -8.35
CA HIS A 121 20.73 8.61 -9.07
C HIS A 121 20.50 7.56 -10.18
N ARG A 122 21.27 6.47 -10.19
CA ARG A 122 21.08 5.37 -11.14
C ARG A 122 20.06 4.35 -10.62
N LEU A 123 19.16 3.92 -11.50
CA LEU A 123 18.27 2.79 -11.24
C LEU A 123 19.11 1.50 -11.23
N ARG A 124 19.17 0.78 -10.11
CA ARG A 124 19.90 -0.48 -10.01
C ARG A 124 19.11 -1.62 -10.65
N LEU A 125 19.31 -1.81 -11.96
CA LEU A 125 18.73 -2.89 -12.75
C LEU A 125 19.09 -4.28 -12.18
N ASP A 126 20.29 -4.43 -11.61
CA ASP A 126 20.77 -5.67 -10.96
C ASP A 126 19.82 -6.18 -9.85
N LYS A 127 19.05 -5.28 -9.23
CA LYS A 127 18.10 -5.63 -8.17
C LYS A 127 16.70 -5.97 -8.70
N LEU A 128 16.39 -5.59 -9.93
CA LEU A 128 15.12 -5.92 -10.59
C LEU A 128 15.19 -7.31 -11.23
N GLU A 129 16.30 -7.64 -11.90
CA GLU A 129 16.50 -8.96 -12.55
C GLU A 129 16.57 -10.13 -11.57
N ALA A 130 17.09 -9.92 -10.35
CA ALA A 130 17.13 -10.95 -9.32
C ALA A 130 15.73 -11.42 -8.86
N THR A 131 14.66 -10.71 -9.22
CA THR A 131 13.27 -11.10 -8.90
C THR A 131 12.60 -11.88 -10.03
N GLU A 132 13.12 -11.86 -11.27
CA GLU A 132 12.58 -12.67 -12.38
C GLU A 132 13.14 -14.11 -12.43
N VAL A 133 14.13 -14.45 -11.61
CA VAL A 133 14.67 -15.81 -11.49
C VAL A 133 14.22 -16.44 -10.16
N ARG A 134 12.92 -16.73 -10.02
CA ARG A 134 12.42 -17.86 -9.21
C ARG A 134 10.94 -18.15 -9.42
#